data_AF-A0A268RWP2-F1
#
_entry.id   AF-A0A268RWP2-F1
#
_cell.length_a   1.000
_cell.length_b   1.000
_cell.length_c   1.000
_cell.angle_alpha   90.00
_cell.angle_beta   90.00
_cell.angle_gamma   90.00
#
_symmetry.space_group_name_H-M   'P 1'
#
loop_
_entity.id
_entity.type
_entity.pdbx_description
1 polymer ?
#
loop_
_entity_poly.entity_id
_entity_poly.type
_entity_poly.pdbx_seq_one_letter_code
_entity_poly.pdbx_strand_id
1 'polypeptide(L)'
;MNKEQFVYFVKMHIRDKASAGLIQKLENPPGRKPRAKLVAQSKWFNNLDSKDKEMVSQIIQESIDEALFGLLAVLDGVSAIDEKSGSELKLIYKNKDQEKLLNDIETEHLHDLYNDLTLED
;
A
#
# COMPACT_ATOMS: atom_id res chain seq x y z
N MET A 1 -13.47 7.02 -12.93
CA MET A 1 -12.82 7.21 -11.62
C MET A 1 -11.87 8.38 -11.74
N ASN A 2 -11.84 9.31 -10.77
CA ASN A 2 -10.83 10.38 -10.68
C ASN A 2 -9.65 9.94 -9.79
N LYS A 3 -8.67 10.82 -9.59
CA LYS A 3 -7.44 10.49 -8.86
C LYS A 3 -7.68 10.30 -7.36
N GLU A 4 -8.56 11.11 -6.78
CA GLU A 4 -8.95 11.06 -5.37
C GLU A 4 -9.67 9.73 -5.06
N GLN A 5 -10.62 9.32 -5.90
CA GLN A 5 -11.27 8.00 -5.78
C GLN A 5 -10.27 6.85 -5.96
N PHE A 6 -9.32 6.99 -6.88
CA PHE A 6 -8.28 5.98 -7.09
C PHE A 6 -7.44 5.79 -5.83
N VAL A 7 -6.88 6.87 -5.28
CA VAL A 7 -6.06 6.82 -4.07
C VAL A 7 -6.85 6.29 -2.88
N TYR A 8 -8.10 6.72 -2.72
CA TYR A 8 -9.00 6.18 -1.70
C TYR A 8 -9.18 4.66 -1.81
N PHE A 9 -9.39 4.14 -3.03
CA PHE A 9 -9.49 2.68 -3.23
C PHE A 9 -8.16 1.96 -3.08
N VAL A 10 -7.02 2.60 -3.38
CA VAL A 10 -5.69 2.04 -3.07
C VAL A 10 -5.56 1.86 -1.56
N LYS A 11 -5.87 2.87 -0.75
CA LYS A 11 -5.87 2.75 0.72
C LYS A 11 -6.79 1.61 1.17
N MET A 12 -8.07 1.67 0.79
CA MET A 12 -9.08 0.72 1.29
C MET A 12 -8.86 -0.73 0.82
N HIS A 13 -8.52 -0.93 -0.45
CA HIS A 13 -8.52 -2.26 -1.06
C HIS A 13 -7.14 -2.87 -1.19
N ILE A 14 -6.07 -2.08 -1.11
CA ILE A 14 -4.71 -2.59 -1.15
C ILE A 14 -4.11 -2.48 0.24
N ARG A 15 -3.96 -1.27 0.79
CA ARG A 15 -3.29 -1.05 2.07
C ARG A 15 -3.99 -1.74 3.23
N ASP A 16 -5.24 -1.39 3.51
CA ASP A 16 -5.97 -1.90 4.69
C ASP A 16 -6.15 -3.43 4.62
N LYS A 17 -6.42 -3.96 3.41
CA LYS A 17 -6.55 -5.40 3.21
C LYS A 17 -5.21 -6.14 3.34
N ALA A 18 -4.11 -5.55 2.89
CA ALA A 18 -2.78 -6.15 3.04
C ALA A 18 -2.37 -6.21 4.51
N SER A 19 -2.54 -5.11 5.25
CA SER A 19 -2.27 -5.05 6.70
C SER A 19 -3.09 -6.07 7.46
N ALA A 20 -4.42 -6.05 7.31
CA ALA A 20 -5.31 -6.99 7.97
C ALA A 20 -5.00 -8.45 7.58
N GLY A 21 -4.69 -8.70 6.31
CA GLY A 21 -4.35 -10.03 5.82
C GLY A 21 -3.02 -10.56 6.36
N LEU A 22 -2.03 -9.70 6.62
CA LEU A 22 -0.76 -10.09 7.25
C LEU A 22 -0.94 -10.37 8.73
N ILE A 23 -1.66 -9.52 9.45
CA ILE A 23 -2.01 -9.74 10.86
C ILE A 23 -2.75 -11.06 11.01
N GLN A 24 -3.78 -11.31 10.21
CA GLN A 24 -4.53 -12.57 10.23
C GLN A 24 -3.64 -13.80 9.99
N LYS A 25 -2.63 -13.71 9.10
CA LYS A 25 -1.68 -14.80 8.86
C LYS A 25 -0.75 -15.04 10.05
N LEU A 26 -0.40 -13.99 10.80
CA LEU A 26 0.40 -14.09 12.02
C LEU A 26 -0.44 -14.66 13.17
N GLU A 27 -1.72 -14.30 13.27
CA GLU A 27 -2.63 -14.88 14.26
C GLU A 27 -2.91 -16.36 13.97
N ASN A 28 -3.26 -16.67 12.72
CA ASN A 28 -3.66 -18.01 12.29
C ASN A 28 -3.13 -18.34 10.88
N PRO A 29 -1.96 -19.00 10.78
CA PRO A 29 -1.36 -19.37 9.50
C PRO A 29 -2.30 -20.21 8.63
N PRO A 30 -2.64 -19.77 7.40
CA PRO A 30 -3.61 -20.47 6.58
C PRO A 30 -3.04 -21.75 5.95
N GLY A 31 -3.95 -22.70 5.68
CA GLY A 31 -3.69 -23.93 4.92
C GLY A 31 -3.43 -25.17 5.79
N ARG A 32 -3.46 -26.36 5.16
CA ARG A 32 -3.30 -27.65 5.85
C ARG A 32 -1.89 -27.90 6.37
N LYS A 33 -0.87 -27.34 5.71
CA LYS A 33 0.55 -27.43 6.12
C LYS A 33 1.25 -26.09 5.84
N PRO A 34 1.11 -25.09 6.73
CA PRO A 34 1.72 -23.78 6.54
C PRO A 34 3.25 -23.85 6.49
N ARG A 35 3.88 -22.85 5.86
CA ARG A 35 5.35 -22.77 5.77
C ARG A 35 5.96 -22.64 7.17
N ALA A 36 7.05 -23.37 7.44
CA ALA A 36 7.68 -23.40 8.77
C ALA A 36 8.04 -21.99 9.30
N LYS A 37 8.55 -21.09 8.43
CA LYS A 37 8.84 -19.69 8.78
C LYS A 37 7.60 -18.96 9.32
N LEU A 38 6.46 -19.11 8.64
CA LEU A 38 5.20 -18.46 9.06
C LEU A 38 4.68 -19.04 10.38
N VAL A 39 4.81 -20.35 10.60
CA VAL A 39 4.46 -20.99 11.88
C VAL A 39 5.32 -20.43 13.02
N ALA A 40 6.62 -20.25 12.79
CA ALA A 40 7.51 -19.67 13.80
C ALA A 40 7.16 -18.20 14.10
N GLN A 41 6.92 -17.39 13.08
CA GLN A 41 6.49 -15.99 13.22
C GLN A 41 5.15 -15.89 13.96
N SER A 42 4.20 -16.74 13.62
CA SER A 42 2.88 -16.79 14.27
C SER A 42 2.98 -17.17 15.74
N LYS A 43 3.78 -18.19 16.08
CA LYS A 43 4.02 -18.57 17.49
C LYS A 43 4.63 -17.43 18.29
N TRP A 44 5.61 -16.73 17.72
CA TRP A 44 6.23 -15.57 18.36
C TRP A 44 5.22 -14.44 18.53
N PHE A 45 4.53 -14.03 17.45
CA PHE A 45 3.54 -12.95 17.48
C PHE A 45 2.44 -13.22 18.51
N ASN A 46 1.90 -14.45 18.55
CA ASN A 46 0.83 -14.79 19.48
C ASN A 46 1.26 -14.75 20.96
N ASN A 47 2.56 -14.91 21.25
CA ASN A 47 3.12 -14.80 22.60
C ASN A 47 3.45 -13.37 23.05
N LEU A 48 3.40 -12.40 22.15
CA LEU A 48 3.55 -10.98 22.50
C LEU A 48 2.36 -10.49 23.34
N ASP A 49 2.60 -9.49 24.18
CA ASP A 49 1.53 -8.76 24.82
C ASP A 49 0.78 -7.85 23.83
N SER A 50 -0.32 -7.24 24.27
CA SER A 50 -1.15 -6.41 23.40
C SER A 50 -0.41 -5.20 22.84
N LYS A 51 0.50 -4.60 23.61
CA LYS A 51 1.24 -3.40 23.20
C LYS A 51 2.27 -3.75 22.11
N ASP A 52 2.97 -4.87 22.29
CA ASP A 52 3.93 -5.35 21.31
C ASP A 52 3.24 -5.83 20.02
N LYS A 53 2.05 -6.43 20.12
CA LYS A 53 1.22 -6.77 18.93
C LYS A 53 0.76 -5.54 18.17
N GLU A 54 0.37 -4.49 18.89
CA GLU A 54 -0.01 -3.20 18.30
C GLU A 54 1.19 -2.56 17.58
N MET A 55 2.37 -2.56 18.20
CA MET A 55 3.62 -2.09 17.58
C MET A 55 3.96 -2.85 16.30
N VAL A 56 3.85 -4.18 16.30
CA VAL A 56 4.05 -4.98 15.08
C VAL A 56 3.03 -4.64 14.00
N SER A 57 1.78 -4.37 14.39
CA SER A 57 0.72 -3.98 13.46
C SER A 57 0.98 -2.62 12.83
N GLN A 58 1.46 -1.64 13.62
CA GLN A 58 1.92 -0.33 13.15
C GLN A 58 3.10 -0.46 12.18
N ILE A 59 4.13 -1.24 12.51
CA ILE A 59 5.29 -1.46 11.61
C ILE A 59 4.86 -2.10 10.27
N ILE A 60 3.91 -3.04 10.30
CA ILE A 60 3.37 -3.66 9.07
C ILE A 60 2.67 -2.59 8.21
N GLN A 61 1.84 -1.76 8.84
CA GLN A 61 1.11 -0.68 8.21
C GLN A 61 2.05 0.35 7.59
N GLU A 62 3.03 0.86 8.37
CA GLU A 62 4.06 1.80 7.93
C GLU A 62 4.88 1.25 6.75
N SER A 63 5.28 -0.03 6.79
CA SER A 63 6.00 -0.65 5.67
C SER A 63 5.18 -0.70 4.37
N ILE A 64 3.86 -0.86 4.48
CA ILE A 64 2.96 -0.84 3.32
C ILE A 64 2.76 0.59 2.82
N ASP A 65 2.59 1.54 3.74
CA ASP A 65 2.43 2.96 3.43
C ASP A 65 3.67 3.51 2.73
N GLU A 66 4.88 3.19 3.22
CA GLU A 66 6.15 3.58 2.59
C GLU A 66 6.27 3.03 1.16
N ALA A 67 5.93 1.76 0.95
CA ALA A 67 5.98 1.14 -0.37
C ALA A 67 4.97 1.74 -1.36
N LEU A 68 3.74 2.02 -0.90
CA LEU A 68 2.70 2.62 -1.73
C LEU A 68 3.01 4.08 -2.05
N PHE A 69 3.46 4.87 -1.07
CA PHE A 69 3.90 6.23 -1.30
C PHE A 69 5.03 6.28 -2.34
N GLY A 70 6.07 5.46 -2.18
CA GLY A 70 7.18 5.39 -3.13
C GLY A 70 6.74 5.01 -4.54
N LEU A 71 5.81 4.05 -4.67
CA LEU A 71 5.25 3.67 -5.96
C LEU A 71 4.44 4.81 -6.60
N LEU A 72 3.61 5.51 -5.82
CA LEU A 72 2.83 6.65 -6.31
C LEU A 72 3.74 7.82 -6.72
N ALA A 73 4.80 8.09 -5.94
CA ALA A 73 5.80 9.11 -6.25
C ALA A 73 6.54 8.80 -7.58
N VAL A 74 6.79 7.52 -7.86
CA VAL A 74 7.32 7.09 -9.16
C VAL A 74 6.32 7.31 -10.29
N LEU A 75 5.03 7.01 -10.06
CA LEU A 75 3.98 7.26 -11.06
C LEU A 75 3.80 8.76 -11.32
N ASP A 76 3.91 9.60 -10.30
CA ASP A 76 3.85 11.05 -10.42
C ASP A 76 5.11 11.66 -11.05
N GLY A 77 6.14 10.86 -11.34
CA GLY A 77 7.39 11.32 -11.97
C GLY A 77 8.31 12.12 -11.05
N VAL A 78 7.99 12.22 -9.75
CA VAL A 78 8.84 12.91 -8.76
C VAL A 78 9.97 12.03 -8.22
N SER A 79 9.87 10.71 -8.43
CA SER A 79 10.93 9.73 -8.16
C SER A 79 11.24 8.90 -9.40
N ALA A 80 12.53 8.69 -9.68
CA ALA A 80 12.95 7.89 -10.82
C ALA A 80 12.91 6.38 -10.49
N ILE A 81 12.45 5.58 -11.46
CA ILE A 81 12.56 4.10 -11.45
C ILE A 81 13.37 3.57 -12.65
N ASP A 82 13.68 4.44 -13.61
CA ASP A 82 14.46 4.14 -14.80
C ASP A 82 15.78 4.93 -14.75
N GLU A 83 16.82 4.42 -15.40
CA GLU A 83 18.14 5.05 -15.48
C GLU A 83 18.12 6.31 -16.35
N LYS A 84 17.11 6.45 -17.22
CA LYS A 84 17.00 7.57 -18.16
C LYS A 84 16.18 8.72 -17.56
N SER A 85 16.80 9.90 -17.52
CA SER A 85 16.13 11.15 -17.21
C SER A 85 15.08 11.50 -18.27
N GLY A 86 13.92 12.00 -17.85
CA GLY A 86 12.87 12.51 -18.73
C GLY A 86 11.84 11.48 -19.19
N SER A 87 11.87 10.25 -18.65
CA SER A 87 10.82 9.26 -18.83
C SER A 87 9.59 9.60 -17.97
N GLU A 88 8.39 9.43 -18.52
CA GLU A 88 7.11 9.64 -17.81
C GLU A 88 6.31 8.32 -17.81
N LEU A 89 5.71 7.97 -16.66
CA LEU A 89 4.72 6.90 -16.57
C LEU A 89 3.32 7.51 -16.66
N LYS A 90 2.39 6.84 -17.35
CA LYS A 90 0.99 7.28 -17.45
C LYS A 90 0.03 6.23 -16.93
N LEU A 91 -0.70 6.57 -15.87
CA LEU A 91 -1.77 5.78 -15.30
C LEU A 91 -3.11 6.25 -15.86
N ILE A 92 -3.66 5.46 -16.78
CA ILE A 92 -4.91 5.78 -17.48
C ILE A 92 -6.03 4.90 -16.94
N TYR A 93 -7.08 5.51 -16.40
CA TYR A 93 -8.36 4.85 -16.16
C TYR A 93 -9.19 4.87 -17.42
N LYS A 94 -9.56 3.68 -17.93
CA LYS A 94 -10.36 3.54 -19.14
C LYS A 94 -11.54 2.61 -18.93
N ASN A 95 -12.71 3.02 -19.42
CA ASN A 95 -13.87 2.16 -19.60
C ASN A 95 -14.49 2.40 -21.00
N LYS A 96 -15.69 1.87 -21.26
CA LYS A 96 -16.34 2.00 -22.57
C LYS A 96 -16.66 3.45 -22.97
N ASP A 97 -16.88 4.32 -21.99
CA ASP A 97 -17.44 5.67 -22.18
C ASP A 97 -16.41 6.77 -21.86
N GLN A 98 -15.33 6.46 -21.13
CA GLN A 98 -14.35 7.44 -20.71
C GLN A 98 -12.92 6.90 -20.68
N GLU A 99 -11.98 7.81 -20.90
CA GLU A 99 -10.55 7.63 -20.66
C GLU A 99 -10.07 8.84 -19.86
N LYS A 100 -9.36 8.62 -18.75
CA LYS A 100 -8.88 9.67 -17.86
C LYS A 100 -7.47 9.37 -17.39
N LEU A 101 -6.55 10.33 -17.56
CA LEU A 101 -5.23 10.31 -16.93
C LEU A 101 -5.39 10.58 -15.42
N LEU A 102 -4.85 9.70 -14.58
CA LEU A 102 -4.97 9.80 -13.13
C LEU A 102 -3.78 10.52 -12.49
N ASN A 103 -2.56 10.22 -12.94
CA ASN A 103 -1.31 10.81 -12.47
C ASN A 103 -0.89 12.02 -13.34
N ASP A 104 -1.85 12.92 -13.61
CA ASP A 104 -1.55 14.16 -14.31
C ASP A 104 -0.70 15.08 -13.43
N ILE A 105 0.56 15.29 -13.83
CA ILE A 105 1.60 16.03 -13.07
C ILE A 105 1.35 17.53 -12.97
N GLU A 106 0.48 18.08 -13.81
CA GLU A 106 0.10 19.51 -13.79
C GLU A 106 -0.94 19.82 -12.69
N THR A 107 -1.38 18.78 -11.98
CA THR A 107 -2.37 18.85 -10.90
C THR A 107 -1.84 18.11 -9.68
N GLU A 108 -2.57 18.13 -8.57
CA GLU A 108 -2.19 17.46 -7.32
C GLU A 108 -1.75 16.01 -7.54
N HIS A 109 -0.62 15.64 -6.93
CA HIS A 109 0.02 14.35 -7.12
C HIS A 109 -0.69 13.22 -6.36
N LEU A 110 -0.58 11.99 -6.86
CA LEU A 110 -1.19 10.82 -6.22
C LEU A 110 -0.55 10.51 -4.86
N HIS A 111 0.77 10.69 -4.73
CA HIS A 111 1.47 10.45 -3.46
C HIS A 111 1.11 11.45 -2.38
N ASP A 112 0.86 12.72 -2.74
CA ASP A 112 0.38 13.74 -1.80
C ASP A 112 -1.03 13.40 -1.32
N LEU A 113 -1.95 13.11 -2.25
CA LEU A 113 -3.30 12.61 -1.92
C LEU A 113 -3.27 11.38 -1.03
N TYR A 114 -2.31 10.48 -1.23
CA TYR A 114 -2.16 9.28 -0.42
C TYR A 114 -1.70 9.64 0.99
N ASN A 115 -0.67 10.48 1.09
CA ASN A 115 -0.11 10.91 2.36
C ASN A 115 -1.17 11.63 3.21
N ASP A 116 -1.95 12.53 2.62
CA ASP A 116 -3.05 13.22 3.28
C ASP A 116 -4.10 12.26 3.85
N LEU A 117 -4.38 11.14 3.15
CA LEU A 117 -5.30 10.12 3.62
C LEU A 117 -4.72 9.20 4.72
N THR A 118 -3.41 9.21 4.95
CA THR A 118 -2.74 8.34 5.93
C THR A 118 -2.11 9.09 7.10
N LEU A 119 -2.04 10.42 7.06
CA LEU A 119 -1.48 11.25 8.14
C LEU A 119 -2.24 11.19 9.47
N GLU A 120 -3.50 10.71 9.46
CA GLU A 120 -4.38 10.62 10.63
C GLU A 120 -4.60 9.19 11.16
N ASP A 121 -4.02 8.17 10.50
CA ASP A 121 -4.15 6.73 10.83
C ASP A 121 -3.09 6.25 11.84
#